data_AF-A0A7J7X1U7-F1
#
_entry.id   AF-A0A7J7X1U7-F1
#
_cell.length_a   1.000
_cell.length_b   1.000
_cell.length_c   1.000
_cell.angle_alpha   90.00
_cell.angle_beta   90.00
_cell.angle_gamma   90.00
#
_symmetry.space_group_name_H-M   'P 1'
#
loop_
_entity.id
_entity.type
_entity.pdbx_description
1 polymer ?
#
loop_
_entity_poly.entity_id
_entity_poly.type
_entity_poly.pdbx_seq_one_letter_code
_entity_poly.pdbx_strand_id
1 'polypeptide(L)'
;MAQWARPALRALGLWGPSGELAWARRLRSTVGRPPSCPSAGVSSVSGNGGDSAKEKLSLQDVAELILTRACKRVVVMVGAGISTPSGIPDFRSPGTGFYSSFQHCDVPYPEAIFELTFFLHNPTPFLTWAKKMYPGNYRPNVIHYFLRLLEDKGLLLRLYTQNIDGLERAAGIPASKLVEAHGSFASATCTVCRRATQMEGFWEAVMEDKVPRCAVCTGLVKPDIVFFGEALPQRFLLHVVDFPTADLLLILGTSLQVEPFASLSEAVRSSVPRVFMNQEAAGSLAWHSRRKDVLQLGELVDSVDRLVALLGWTEELKDLVQRETGQLSGQDR
;
A
#
# COMPACT_ATOMS: atom_id res chain seq x y z
N MET A 1 58.42 6.85 2.30
CA MET A 1 58.59 6.73 3.77
C MET A 1 57.26 7.17 4.38
N ALA A 2 56.50 6.44 5.19
CA ALA A 2 56.76 5.25 5.98
C ALA A 2 55.49 4.37 6.07
N GLN A 3 55.69 3.12 6.48
CA GLN A 3 54.75 2.00 6.58
C GLN A 3 53.97 1.99 7.93
N TRP A 4 53.16 0.92 8.11
CA TRP A 4 52.58 0.33 9.34
C TRP A 4 51.15 0.82 9.68
N ALA A 5 50.14 -0.01 10.00
CA ALA A 5 50.02 -1.46 10.12
C ALA A 5 48.53 -1.88 10.10
N ARG A 6 48.23 -3.12 9.66
CA ARG A 6 46.95 -3.82 9.87
C ARG A 6 46.92 -4.46 11.26
N PRO A 7 45.75 -4.76 11.82
CA PRO A 7 45.55 -5.97 12.61
C PRO A 7 44.61 -6.95 11.90
N ALA A 8 45.04 -8.21 11.90
CA ALA A 8 44.25 -9.37 11.56
C ALA A 8 43.48 -9.86 12.79
N LEU A 9 42.22 -10.28 12.61
CA LEU A 9 41.55 -11.23 13.48
C LEU A 9 40.80 -12.25 12.62
N ARG A 10 41.29 -13.49 12.64
CA ARG A 10 40.62 -14.71 12.16
C ARG A 10 39.56 -15.11 13.20
N ALA A 11 38.32 -15.23 12.79
CA ALA A 11 37.60 -16.48 12.52
C ALA A 11 37.09 -17.24 13.77
N LEU A 12 35.77 -17.21 13.96
CA LEU A 12 34.98 -18.37 14.37
C LEU A 12 33.90 -18.54 13.30
N GLY A 13 34.10 -19.52 12.44
CA GLY A 13 33.24 -19.84 11.32
C GLY A 13 32.06 -20.70 11.75
N LEU A 14 30.87 -20.24 11.37
CA LEU A 14 29.81 -21.06 10.84
C LEU A 14 29.29 -20.28 9.62
N TRP A 15 28.64 -20.94 8.67
CA TRP A 15 28.15 -20.44 7.36
C TRP A 15 29.01 -20.95 6.20
N GLY A 16 28.63 -22.14 5.72
CA GLY A 16 28.91 -22.58 4.35
C GLY A 16 27.90 -21.98 3.36
N PRO A 17 28.20 -21.98 2.05
CA PRO A 17 27.40 -21.31 1.04
C PRO A 17 26.29 -22.25 0.54
N SER A 18 25.12 -22.21 1.17
CA SER A 18 23.82 -22.70 0.64
C SER A 18 22.75 -22.58 1.73
N GLY A 19 22.09 -21.43 1.80
CA GLY A 19 21.01 -21.16 2.76
C GLY A 19 19.64 -21.58 2.25
N GLU A 20 19.45 -22.86 1.90
CA GLU A 20 18.11 -23.43 1.79
C GLU A 20 17.64 -23.89 3.18
N LEU A 21 16.52 -23.32 3.65
CA LEU A 21 15.92 -23.68 4.93
C LEU A 21 15.24 -25.05 4.84
N ALA A 22 15.68 -25.96 5.70
CA ALA A 22 15.23 -27.34 5.81
C ALA A 22 13.83 -27.45 6.43
N TRP A 23 12.82 -27.79 5.61
CA TRP A 23 11.60 -28.47 6.07
C TRP A 23 11.03 -29.51 5.11
N ALA A 24 11.74 -29.91 4.05
CA ALA A 24 11.26 -30.90 3.08
C ALA A 24 12.16 -32.15 3.03
N ARG A 25 12.00 -33.08 3.99
CA ARG A 25 12.51 -34.47 3.85
C ARG A 25 11.81 -35.45 4.81
N ARG A 26 10.67 -35.98 4.35
CA ARG A 26 10.11 -37.32 4.60
C ARG A 26 8.72 -37.31 3.95
N LEU A 27 8.52 -37.97 2.82
CA LEU A 27 8.14 -39.39 2.78
C LEU A 27 8.71 -40.05 1.52
N ARG A 28 9.38 -41.19 1.74
CA ARG A 28 9.84 -42.10 0.69
C ARG A 28 8.69 -43.02 0.25
N SER A 29 8.70 -43.27 -1.04
CA SER A 29 8.00 -44.32 -1.79
C SER A 29 8.10 -45.72 -1.17
N THR A 30 7.04 -46.50 -1.29
CA THR A 30 7.12 -47.96 -1.50
C THR A 30 6.13 -48.39 -2.57
N VAL A 31 6.69 -48.94 -3.64
CA VAL A 31 6.03 -49.55 -4.79
C VAL A 31 5.61 -50.98 -4.42
N GLY A 32 4.40 -51.39 -4.82
CA GLY A 32 3.95 -52.79 -4.83
C GLY A 32 2.79 -52.97 -5.81
N ARG A 33 2.87 -53.98 -6.67
CA ARG A 33 1.87 -54.45 -7.66
C ARG A 33 1.99 -55.99 -7.73
N PRO A 34 1.02 -56.75 -8.28
CA PRO A 34 -0.43 -56.86 -8.03
C PRO A 34 -0.83 -58.32 -7.67
N PRO A 35 -2.14 -58.68 -7.68
CA PRO A 35 -2.57 -59.66 -8.70
C PRO A 35 -3.93 -59.34 -9.36
N SER A 36 -4.27 -60.17 -10.36
CA SER A 36 -5.13 -59.95 -11.53
C SER A 36 -6.60 -60.46 -11.46
N CYS A 37 -7.51 -59.70 -12.11
CA CYS A 37 -8.70 -60.06 -12.94
C CYS A 37 -9.81 -61.01 -12.41
N PRO A 38 -11.11 -60.78 -12.74
CA PRO A 38 -11.61 -60.83 -14.12
C PRO A 38 -12.61 -59.73 -14.56
N SER A 39 -12.76 -59.69 -15.88
CA SER A 39 -13.56 -58.83 -16.75
C SER A 39 -15.08 -58.96 -16.57
N ALA A 40 -15.77 -57.83 -16.60
CA ALA A 40 -17.12 -57.71 -17.15
C ALA A 40 -17.24 -56.33 -17.83
N GLY A 41 -17.51 -56.32 -19.13
CA GLY A 41 -17.77 -55.08 -19.87
C GLY A 41 -19.10 -54.47 -19.48
N VAL A 42 -19.28 -53.18 -19.79
CA VAL A 42 -20.52 -52.56 -20.27
C VAL A 42 -20.22 -51.08 -20.60
N SER A 43 -20.48 -50.76 -21.87
CA SER A 43 -20.97 -49.50 -22.42
C SER A 43 -20.26 -48.19 -22.13
N SER A 44 -19.67 -47.64 -23.20
CA SER A 44 -19.37 -46.24 -23.39
C SER A 44 -20.59 -45.35 -23.11
N VAL A 45 -20.56 -44.65 -21.99
CA VAL A 45 -21.32 -43.42 -21.81
C VAL A 45 -20.35 -42.29 -22.08
N SER A 46 -20.54 -41.62 -23.22
CA SER A 46 -19.95 -40.31 -23.50
C SER A 46 -20.48 -39.35 -22.45
N GLY A 47 -19.79 -39.29 -21.31
CA GLY A 47 -19.92 -38.23 -20.35
C GLY A 47 -19.44 -36.97 -21.05
N ASN A 48 -20.41 -36.16 -21.46
CA ASN A 48 -20.18 -34.80 -21.93
C ASN A 48 -19.50 -34.07 -20.77
N GLY A 49 -18.17 -34.03 -20.82
CA GLY A 49 -17.33 -33.27 -19.92
C GLY A 49 -17.61 -31.80 -20.19
N GLY A 50 -18.68 -31.30 -19.59
CA GLY A 50 -18.92 -29.88 -19.43
C GLY A 50 -17.78 -29.36 -18.57
N ASP A 51 -16.70 -28.95 -19.22
CA ASP A 51 -15.69 -28.09 -18.66
C ASP A 51 -16.41 -26.76 -18.37
N SER A 52 -17.11 -26.71 -17.24
CA SER A 52 -17.72 -25.48 -16.75
C SER A 52 -16.55 -24.57 -16.43
N ALA A 53 -16.16 -23.75 -17.39
CA ALA A 53 -15.32 -22.59 -17.18
C ALA A 53 -16.00 -21.80 -16.05
N LYS A 54 -15.54 -22.02 -14.82
CA LYS A 54 -16.14 -21.47 -13.61
C LYS A 54 -16.03 -19.96 -13.72
N GLU A 55 -17.16 -19.29 -13.96
CA GLU A 55 -17.24 -17.86 -14.21
C GLU A 55 -16.42 -17.06 -13.18
N LYS A 56 -15.60 -16.13 -13.68
CA LYS A 56 -14.85 -15.19 -12.86
C LYS A 56 -15.83 -14.22 -12.22
N LEU A 57 -15.55 -13.83 -10.98
CA LEU A 57 -16.32 -12.81 -10.29
C LEU A 57 -16.23 -11.49 -11.07
N SER A 58 -17.36 -10.82 -11.24
CA SER A 58 -17.45 -9.50 -11.88
C SER A 58 -17.51 -8.38 -10.82
N LEU A 59 -17.34 -7.12 -11.27
CA LEU A 59 -17.54 -5.97 -10.38
C LEU A 59 -18.99 -5.86 -9.89
N GLN A 60 -19.96 -6.31 -10.70
CA GLN A 60 -21.38 -6.40 -10.33
C GLN A 60 -21.59 -7.36 -9.16
N ASP A 61 -20.98 -8.54 -9.21
CA ASP A 61 -21.11 -9.52 -8.13
C ASP A 61 -20.51 -8.98 -6.82
N VAL A 62 -19.41 -8.21 -6.90
CA VAL A 62 -18.84 -7.55 -5.72
C VAL A 62 -19.80 -6.50 -5.15
N ALA A 63 -20.41 -5.68 -6.01
CA ALA A 63 -21.41 -4.71 -5.57
C ALA A 63 -22.59 -5.42 -4.88
N GLU A 64 -23.07 -6.53 -5.42
CA GLU A 64 -24.12 -7.34 -4.81
C GLU A 64 -23.69 -7.92 -3.44
N LEU A 65 -22.47 -8.41 -3.30
CA LEU A 65 -21.94 -8.89 -2.01
C LEU A 65 -21.92 -7.79 -0.93
N ILE A 66 -21.62 -6.55 -1.33
CA ILE A 66 -21.67 -5.38 -0.44
C ILE A 66 -23.12 -5.03 -0.08
N LEU A 67 -24.01 -4.94 -1.08
CA LEU A 67 -25.42 -4.56 -0.90
C LEU A 67 -26.20 -5.55 -0.05
N THR A 68 -25.99 -6.86 -0.29
CA THR A 68 -26.60 -7.94 0.50
C THR A 68 -25.96 -8.10 1.88
N ARG A 69 -24.95 -7.29 2.20
CA ARG A 69 -24.17 -7.34 3.45
C ARG A 69 -23.51 -8.72 3.67
N ALA A 70 -23.23 -9.46 2.60
CA ALA A 70 -22.38 -10.64 2.66
C ALA A 70 -20.92 -10.26 2.99
N CYS A 71 -20.50 -9.06 2.57
CA CYS A 71 -19.27 -8.41 2.98
C CYS A 71 -19.58 -7.22 3.90
N LYS A 72 -18.96 -7.17 5.09
CA LYS A 72 -19.13 -6.13 6.11
C LYS A 72 -17.81 -5.63 6.69
N ARG A 73 -16.70 -6.29 6.36
CA ARG A 73 -15.36 -6.04 6.90
C ARG A 73 -14.40 -5.87 5.74
N VAL A 74 -14.53 -4.73 5.07
CA VAL A 74 -13.73 -4.35 3.92
C VAL A 74 -12.37 -3.86 4.40
N VAL A 75 -11.29 -4.53 4.01
CA VAL A 75 -9.95 -3.97 4.10
C VAL A 75 -9.64 -3.28 2.78
N VAL A 76 -9.06 -2.09 2.87
CA VAL A 76 -8.64 -1.33 1.69
C VAL A 76 -7.12 -1.12 1.75
N MET A 77 -6.44 -1.38 0.64
CA MET A 77 -5.04 -1.06 0.42
C MET A 77 -4.94 0.01 -0.66
N VAL A 78 -4.27 1.12 -0.39
CA VAL A 78 -4.10 2.21 -1.35
C VAL A 78 -2.65 2.65 -1.49
N GLY A 79 -2.30 3.17 -2.67
CA GLY A 79 -1.03 3.82 -2.94
C GLY A 79 -1.20 5.12 -3.72
N ALA A 80 -0.09 5.62 -4.27
CA ALA A 80 -0.03 7.00 -4.78
C ALA A 80 -1.01 7.29 -5.93
N GLY A 81 -1.47 6.25 -6.65
CA GLY A 81 -2.45 6.38 -7.72
C GLY A 81 -3.79 6.96 -7.28
N ILE A 82 -4.17 6.85 -5.99
CA ILE A 82 -5.42 7.49 -5.51
C ILE A 82 -5.29 9.02 -5.38
N SER A 83 -4.06 9.53 -5.30
CA SER A 83 -3.76 10.96 -5.09
C SER A 83 -3.42 11.69 -6.39
N THR A 84 -3.25 10.98 -7.51
CA THR A 84 -2.99 11.62 -8.82
C THR A 84 -4.12 12.54 -9.28
N PRO A 85 -5.42 12.24 -9.07
CA PRO A 85 -6.50 13.19 -9.42
C PRO A 85 -6.52 14.42 -8.50
N SER A 86 -5.85 14.37 -7.35
CA SER A 86 -5.65 15.52 -6.47
C SER A 86 -4.47 16.40 -6.89
N GLY A 87 -3.76 16.08 -7.98
CA GLY A 87 -2.60 16.82 -8.48
C GLY A 87 -1.27 16.42 -7.83
N ILE A 88 -1.24 15.34 -7.04
CA ILE A 88 -0.01 14.79 -6.46
C ILE A 88 0.51 13.73 -7.43
N PRO A 89 1.70 13.90 -8.03
CA PRO A 89 2.25 12.88 -8.92
C PRO A 89 2.51 11.59 -8.13
N ASP A 90 2.33 10.44 -8.79
CA ASP A 90 2.79 9.18 -8.22
C ASP A 90 4.33 9.11 -8.21
N PHE A 91 4.89 8.00 -7.73
CA PHE A 91 6.35 7.87 -7.69
C PHE A 91 6.96 7.43 -9.01
N ARG A 92 6.28 6.54 -9.75
CA ARG A 92 6.91 5.65 -10.74
C ARG A 92 6.38 5.79 -12.16
N SER A 93 5.30 6.55 -12.39
CA SER A 93 4.75 6.72 -13.73
C SER A 93 5.81 7.34 -14.65
N PRO A 94 6.05 6.75 -15.84
CA PRO A 94 7.00 7.31 -16.80
C PRO A 94 6.61 8.74 -17.21
N GLY A 95 7.56 9.67 -17.13
CA GLY A 95 7.39 11.07 -17.57
C GLY A 95 6.65 11.99 -16.59
N THR A 96 5.69 11.48 -15.82
CA THR A 96 4.89 12.28 -14.86
C THR A 96 5.19 11.95 -13.39
N GLY A 97 5.75 10.77 -13.10
CA GLY A 97 6.07 10.33 -11.76
C GLY A 97 7.24 11.08 -11.15
N PHE A 98 7.22 11.17 -9.82
CA PHE A 98 8.18 11.90 -9.00
C PHE A 98 9.65 11.62 -9.37
N TYR A 99 10.00 10.34 -9.56
CA TYR A 99 11.37 9.94 -9.89
C TYR A 99 11.82 10.39 -11.28
N SER A 100 10.89 10.61 -12.22
CA SER A 100 11.19 11.16 -13.55
C SER A 100 11.54 12.65 -13.46
N SER A 101 10.89 13.40 -12.56
CA SER A 101 11.10 14.85 -12.41
C SER A 101 12.33 15.22 -11.58
N PHE A 102 12.92 14.28 -10.84
CA PHE A 102 14.04 14.50 -9.93
C PHE A 102 15.43 14.20 -10.50
N GLN A 103 15.54 13.91 -11.80
CA GLN A 103 16.81 13.64 -12.47
C GLN A 103 17.82 14.82 -12.40
N HIS A 104 17.38 16.02 -12.01
CA HIS A 104 18.19 17.22 -11.91
C HIS A 104 18.65 17.58 -10.49
N CYS A 105 18.23 16.81 -9.48
CA CYS A 105 18.72 17.00 -8.11
C CYS A 105 20.04 16.24 -7.91
N ASP A 106 20.89 16.73 -7.02
CA ASP A 106 22.15 16.09 -6.63
C ASP A 106 21.87 14.84 -5.76
N VAL A 107 21.32 13.81 -6.41
CA VAL A 107 20.99 12.50 -5.83
C VAL A 107 21.62 11.40 -6.70
N PRO A 108 22.17 10.33 -6.11
CA PRO A 108 22.83 9.27 -6.87
C PRO A 108 21.84 8.44 -7.71
N TYR A 109 20.61 8.33 -7.24
CA TYR A 109 19.46 7.71 -7.91
C TYR A 109 18.17 8.23 -7.24
N PRO A 110 17.01 8.17 -7.90
CA PRO A 110 15.79 8.84 -7.43
C PRO A 110 15.30 8.38 -6.04
N GLU A 111 15.43 7.10 -5.70
CA GLU A 111 15.00 6.53 -4.42
C GLU A 111 15.82 7.03 -3.23
N ALA A 112 17.04 7.52 -3.45
CA ALA A 112 17.96 7.95 -2.40
C ALA A 112 17.39 9.09 -1.54
N ILE A 113 16.49 9.91 -2.09
CA ILE A 113 15.80 10.98 -1.33
C ILE A 113 14.96 10.44 -0.16
N PHE A 114 14.56 9.17 -0.21
CA PHE A 114 13.84 8.47 0.85
C PHE A 114 14.70 7.44 1.58
N GLU A 115 16.03 7.47 1.45
CA GLU A 115 16.94 6.62 2.23
C GLU A 115 17.44 7.36 3.48
N LEU A 116 17.36 6.71 4.64
CA LEU A 116 17.75 7.35 5.90
C LEU A 116 19.22 7.77 5.90
N THR A 117 20.11 6.92 5.36
CA THR A 117 21.55 7.19 5.25
C THR A 117 21.83 8.42 4.39
N PHE A 118 21.15 8.55 3.25
CA PHE A 118 21.28 9.71 2.38
C PHE A 118 20.75 10.97 3.07
N PHE A 119 19.57 10.92 3.70
CA PHE A 119 18.99 12.05 4.42
C PHE A 119 19.88 12.58 5.55
N LEU A 120 20.54 11.68 6.29
CA LEU A 120 21.48 12.06 7.34
C LEU A 120 22.74 12.75 6.79
N HIS A 121 23.13 12.43 5.55
CA HIS A 121 24.25 13.05 4.86
C HIS A 121 23.87 14.37 4.19
N ASN A 122 22.78 14.38 3.42
CA ASN A 122 22.25 15.51 2.68
C ASN A 122 20.71 15.54 2.76
N PRO A 123 20.11 16.27 3.72
CA PRO A 123 18.66 16.33 3.87
C PRO A 123 17.98 17.25 2.85
N THR A 124 18.74 18.10 2.16
CA THR A 124 18.20 19.18 1.32
C THR A 124 17.25 18.69 0.23
N PRO A 125 17.56 17.64 -0.57
CA PRO A 125 16.64 17.17 -1.61
C PRO A 125 15.26 16.79 -1.05
N PHE A 126 15.24 16.07 0.08
CA PHE A 126 13.99 15.70 0.76
C PHE A 126 13.24 16.92 1.27
N LEU A 127 13.92 17.89 1.89
CA LEU A 127 13.26 19.08 2.44
C LEU A 127 12.69 19.98 1.32
N THR A 128 13.40 20.13 0.20
CA THR A 128 12.91 20.82 -1.00
C THR A 128 11.67 20.14 -1.56
N TRP A 129 11.64 18.80 -1.58
CA TRP A 129 10.45 18.06 -1.95
C TRP A 129 9.31 18.22 -0.94
N ALA A 130 9.59 18.07 0.36
CA ALA A 130 8.61 18.17 1.44
C ALA A 130 7.90 19.53 1.43
N LYS A 131 8.61 20.62 1.10
CA LYS A 131 8.03 21.97 0.92
C LYS A 131 6.91 21.99 -0.13
N LYS A 132 7.03 21.23 -1.22
CA LYS A 132 5.97 21.10 -2.25
C LYS A 132 4.76 20.34 -1.72
N MET A 133 5.00 19.38 -0.84
CA MET A 133 3.99 18.53 -0.20
C MET A 133 3.34 19.15 1.03
N TYR A 134 3.55 20.45 1.28
CA TYR A 134 3.02 21.11 2.46
C TYR A 134 1.49 20.92 2.61
N PRO A 135 0.99 20.56 3.80
CA PRO A 135 -0.44 20.42 4.04
C PRO A 135 -1.23 21.67 3.62
N GLY A 136 -2.34 21.46 2.91
CA GLY A 136 -3.18 22.54 2.37
C GLY A 136 -3.01 22.80 0.87
N ASN A 137 -1.88 22.39 0.28
CA ASN A 137 -1.67 22.51 -1.17
C ASN A 137 -2.57 21.59 -1.99
N TYR A 138 -3.05 20.50 -1.38
CA TYR A 138 -3.81 19.46 -2.04
C TYR A 138 -5.08 19.13 -1.25
N ARG A 139 -6.12 18.72 -1.97
CA ARG A 139 -7.43 18.38 -1.41
C ARG A 139 -7.76 16.91 -1.73
N PRO A 140 -8.47 16.19 -0.86
CA PRO A 140 -8.97 14.85 -1.20
C PRO A 140 -9.89 14.92 -2.42
N ASN A 141 -9.82 13.88 -3.26
CA ASN A 141 -10.69 13.72 -4.43
C ASN A 141 -11.78 12.66 -4.19
N VAL A 142 -12.62 12.41 -5.20
CA VAL A 142 -13.75 11.47 -5.15
C VAL A 142 -13.39 10.06 -4.65
N ILE A 143 -12.18 9.56 -4.94
CA ILE A 143 -11.72 8.25 -4.49
C ILE A 143 -11.58 8.24 -2.97
N HIS A 144 -11.01 9.29 -2.37
CA HIS A 144 -10.87 9.41 -0.93
C HIS A 144 -12.24 9.49 -0.25
N TYR A 145 -13.18 10.24 -0.84
CA TYR A 145 -14.55 10.35 -0.32
C TYR A 145 -15.34 9.06 -0.50
N PHE A 146 -15.06 8.23 -1.50
CA PHE A 146 -15.60 6.87 -1.59
C PHE A 146 -15.13 6.02 -0.40
N LEU A 147 -13.86 6.11 0.00
CA LEU A 147 -13.36 5.42 1.20
C LEU A 147 -14.03 5.93 2.48
N ARG A 148 -14.27 7.25 2.56
CA ARG A 148 -15.05 7.86 3.64
C ARG A 148 -16.47 7.32 3.68
N LEU A 149 -17.13 7.19 2.53
CA LEU A 149 -18.48 6.66 2.44
C LEU A 149 -18.57 5.18 2.85
N LEU A 150 -17.52 4.38 2.59
CA LEU A 150 -17.42 3.02 3.13
C LEU A 150 -17.37 3.00 4.66
N GLU A 151 -16.67 3.96 5.29
CA GLU A 151 -16.65 4.10 6.74
C GLU A 151 -18.00 4.57 7.28
N ASP A 152 -18.59 5.61 6.70
CA ASP A 152 -19.90 6.15 7.12
C ASP A 152 -21.01 5.09 7.04
N LYS A 153 -20.91 4.14 6.10
CA LYS A 153 -21.83 2.99 5.96
C LYS A 153 -21.49 1.78 6.85
N GLY A 154 -20.44 1.88 7.66
CA GLY A 154 -20.00 0.87 8.62
C GLY A 154 -19.40 -0.38 7.97
N LEU A 155 -18.83 -0.26 6.77
CA LEU A 155 -18.27 -1.37 6.00
C LEU A 155 -16.74 -1.45 6.07
N LEU A 156 -16.06 -0.31 6.28
CA LEU A 156 -14.62 -0.25 6.35
C LEU A 156 -14.12 -0.89 7.66
N LEU A 157 -13.37 -1.99 7.54
CA LEU A 157 -12.62 -2.57 8.66
C LEU A 157 -11.36 -1.75 8.92
N ARG A 158 -10.55 -1.55 7.87
CA ARG A 158 -9.30 -0.77 7.93
C ARG A 158 -8.90 -0.26 6.56
N LEU A 159 -8.33 0.93 6.53
CA LEU A 159 -7.63 1.51 5.39
C LEU A 159 -6.12 1.48 5.65
N TYR A 160 -5.40 0.74 4.82
CA TYR A 160 -3.93 0.71 4.76
C TYR A 160 -3.49 1.59 3.60
N THR A 161 -2.73 2.64 3.89
CA THR A 161 -2.19 3.54 2.88
C THR A 161 -0.67 3.51 2.85
N GLN A 162 -0.11 3.51 1.64
CA GLN A 162 1.31 3.76 1.39
C GLN A 162 1.61 5.26 1.27
N ASN A 163 0.58 6.09 1.16
CA ASN A 163 0.72 7.52 0.96
C ASN A 163 1.08 8.21 2.27
N ILE A 164 1.72 9.36 2.11
CA ILE A 164 2.19 10.21 3.20
C ILE A 164 1.63 11.63 3.08
N ASP A 165 0.76 11.86 2.09
CA ASP A 165 0.12 13.16 1.81
C ASP A 165 -0.96 13.54 2.83
N GLY A 166 -1.50 12.56 3.57
CA GLY A 166 -2.49 12.77 4.62
C GLY A 166 -3.92 13.02 4.10
N LEU A 167 -4.19 12.81 2.80
CA LEU A 167 -5.49 13.08 2.21
C LEU A 167 -6.59 12.13 2.73
N GLU A 168 -6.25 10.95 3.23
CA GLU A 168 -7.21 10.05 3.88
C GLU A 168 -7.74 10.65 5.19
N ARG A 169 -6.86 11.26 6.00
CA ARG A 169 -7.27 11.99 7.21
C ARG A 169 -8.08 13.22 6.84
N ALA A 170 -7.65 13.96 5.82
CA ALA A 170 -8.35 15.16 5.36
C ALA A 170 -9.75 14.84 4.79
N ALA A 171 -9.97 13.64 4.24
CA ALA A 171 -11.30 13.15 3.85
C ALA A 171 -12.18 12.72 5.06
N GLY A 172 -11.61 12.75 6.27
CA GLY A 172 -12.28 12.41 7.52
C GLY A 172 -12.27 10.93 7.87
N ILE A 173 -11.33 10.13 7.34
CA ILE A 173 -11.11 8.78 7.85
C ILE A 173 -10.57 8.88 9.29
N PRO A 174 -11.24 8.28 10.29
CA PRO A 174 -10.80 8.38 11.67
C PRO A 174 -9.48 7.62 11.86
N ALA A 175 -8.62 8.14 12.75
CA ALA A 175 -7.32 7.53 13.04
C ALA A 175 -7.41 6.06 13.49
N SER A 176 -8.54 5.66 14.10
CA SER A 176 -8.81 4.27 14.47
C SER A 176 -8.91 3.35 13.26
N LYS A 177 -9.36 3.83 12.09
CA LYS A 177 -9.53 3.06 10.85
C LYS A 177 -8.34 3.15 9.90
N LEU A 178 -7.42 4.08 10.14
CA LEU A 178 -6.27 4.33 9.28
C LEU A 178 -4.99 3.66 9.80
N VAL A 179 -4.26 3.03 8.87
CA VAL A 179 -2.89 2.58 9.01
C VAL A 179 -2.05 3.22 7.93
N GLU A 180 -1.29 4.25 8.30
CA GLU A 180 -0.30 4.90 7.45
C GLU A 180 0.97 4.05 7.45
N ALA A 181 1.06 3.10 6.53
CA ALA A 181 2.10 2.08 6.52
C ALA A 181 3.50 2.69 6.33
N HIS A 182 3.59 3.80 5.61
CA HIS A 182 4.83 4.55 5.41
C HIS A 182 4.91 5.82 6.26
N GLY A 183 4.12 5.90 7.34
CA GLY A 183 4.12 7.05 8.23
C GLY A 183 3.41 8.27 7.63
N SER A 184 3.62 9.44 8.21
CA SER A 184 2.97 10.69 7.76
C SER A 184 3.71 11.93 8.24
N PHE A 185 3.33 13.09 7.69
CA PHE A 185 3.74 14.40 8.19
C PHE A 185 2.98 14.86 9.45
N ALA A 186 2.31 13.97 10.17
CA ALA A 186 1.56 14.33 11.36
C ALA A 186 2.45 14.61 12.59
N SER A 187 3.65 14.06 12.61
CA SER A 187 4.63 14.23 13.68
C SER A 187 6.05 14.12 13.14
N ALA A 188 7.03 14.61 13.91
CA ALA A 188 8.45 14.52 13.57
C ALA A 188 9.28 14.11 14.79
N THR A 189 10.39 13.41 14.53
CA THR A 189 11.27 12.89 15.56
C THR A 189 12.72 13.32 15.30
N CYS A 190 13.43 13.70 16.38
CA CYS A 190 14.86 13.91 16.29
C CYS A 190 15.59 12.59 15.98
N THR A 191 16.45 12.59 14.97
CA THR A 191 17.19 11.38 14.55
C THR A 191 18.25 10.94 15.56
N VAL A 192 18.65 11.81 16.49
CA VAL A 192 19.67 11.53 17.52
C VAL A 192 19.03 11.17 18.85
N CYS A 193 18.35 12.10 19.51
CA CYS A 193 17.81 11.87 20.86
C CYS A 193 16.40 11.26 20.88
N ARG A 194 15.81 10.99 19.71
CA ARG A 194 14.47 10.39 19.54
C ARG A 194 13.32 11.15 20.19
N ARG A 195 13.55 12.41 20.58
CA ARG A 195 12.50 13.29 21.10
C ARG A 195 11.54 13.67 19.97
N ALA A 196 10.25 13.53 20.25
CA ALA A 196 9.20 14.05 19.38
C ALA A 196 9.27 15.59 19.32
N THR A 197 9.09 16.14 18.13
CA THR A 197 9.12 17.57 17.84
C THR A 197 7.75 17.98 17.30
N GLN A 198 7.33 19.20 17.63
CA GLN A 198 6.12 19.82 17.06
C GLN A 198 6.31 20.01 15.55
N MET A 199 5.29 19.68 14.76
CA MET A 199 5.37 19.78 13.29
C MET A 199 5.45 21.22 12.81
N GLU A 200 4.90 22.16 13.56
CA GLU A 200 4.93 23.60 13.28
C GLU A 200 6.36 24.08 13.12
N GLY A 201 7.25 23.76 14.07
CA GLY A 201 8.66 24.15 13.99
C GLY A 201 9.44 23.42 12.88
N PHE A 202 9.03 22.20 12.50
CA PHE A 202 9.58 21.53 11.32
C PHE A 202 9.22 22.31 10.05
N TRP A 203 7.96 22.66 9.91
CA TRP A 203 7.45 23.35 8.72
C TRP A 203 7.92 24.79 8.61
N GLU A 204 8.02 25.54 9.71
CA GLU A 204 8.65 26.87 9.74
C GLU A 204 10.06 26.82 9.15
N ALA A 205 10.88 25.87 9.61
CA ALA A 205 12.24 25.70 9.08
C ALA A 205 12.22 25.32 7.59
N VAL A 206 11.40 24.35 7.17
CA VAL A 206 11.29 23.95 5.76
C VAL A 206 10.86 25.11 4.87
N MET A 207 9.90 25.94 5.30
CA MET A 207 9.40 27.07 4.53
C MET A 207 10.43 28.17 4.36
N GLU A 208 11.28 28.38 5.36
CA GLU A 208 12.42 29.30 5.33
C GLU A 208 13.67 28.71 4.64
N ASP A 209 13.54 27.55 3.99
CA ASP A 209 14.64 26.81 3.34
C ASP A 209 15.79 26.48 4.31
N LYS A 210 15.46 26.28 5.59
CA LYS A 210 16.36 25.88 6.68
C LYS A 210 16.22 24.39 6.98
N VAL A 211 17.32 23.79 7.43
CA VAL A 211 17.32 22.40 7.90
C VAL A 211 16.73 22.33 9.31
N PRO A 212 15.65 21.55 9.55
CA PRO A 212 15.05 21.39 10.87
C PRO A 212 16.00 20.71 11.86
N ARG A 213 16.21 21.34 13.03
CA ARG A 213 17.17 20.89 14.06
C ARG A 213 16.50 20.78 15.41
N CYS A 214 16.88 19.78 16.19
CA CYS A 214 16.36 19.55 17.52
C CYS A 214 16.85 20.64 18.48
N ALA A 215 15.92 21.29 19.20
CA ALA A 215 16.23 22.33 20.17
C ALA A 215 17.10 21.87 21.35
N VAL A 216 17.21 20.56 21.59
CA VAL A 216 17.96 19.99 22.73
C VAL A 216 19.36 19.52 22.34
N CYS A 217 19.48 18.77 21.25
CA CYS A 217 20.75 18.11 20.87
C CYS A 217 21.29 18.54 19.51
N THR A 218 20.62 19.46 18.81
CA THR A 218 20.99 19.94 17.46
C THR A 218 20.99 18.87 16.35
N GLY A 219 20.58 17.64 16.67
CA GLY A 219 20.36 16.57 15.70
C GLY A 219 19.29 16.94 14.67
N LEU A 220 19.32 16.31 13.50
CA LEU A 220 18.30 16.51 12.47
C LEU A 220 16.92 16.12 13.00
N VAL A 221 15.90 16.87 12.60
CA VAL A 221 14.50 16.51 12.83
C VAL A 221 13.94 15.97 11.52
N LYS A 222 13.44 14.74 11.55
CA LYS A 222 12.83 14.06 10.41
C LYS A 222 11.34 13.88 10.69
N PRO A 223 10.44 14.14 9.72
CA PRO A 223 9.06 13.70 9.83
C PRO A 223 8.98 12.19 10.07
N ASP A 224 7.92 11.74 10.71
CA ASP A 224 7.67 10.33 10.99
C ASP A 224 7.14 9.58 9.76
N ILE A 225 7.75 9.88 8.60
CA ILE A 225 7.67 9.13 7.35
C ILE A 225 8.71 8.02 7.38
N VAL A 226 8.35 6.82 6.96
CA VAL A 226 9.26 5.69 6.87
C VAL A 226 10.17 5.85 5.67
N PHE A 227 11.47 5.93 5.92
CA PHE A 227 12.49 5.90 4.88
C PHE A 227 12.91 4.46 4.60
N PHE A 228 13.46 4.19 3.42
CA PHE A 228 14.06 2.90 3.12
C PHE A 228 15.13 2.54 4.16
N GLY A 229 15.03 1.32 4.68
CA GLY A 229 15.86 0.80 5.78
C GLY A 229 15.27 1.05 7.18
N GLU A 230 14.19 1.81 7.32
CA GLU A 230 13.48 1.98 8.59
C GLU A 230 12.42 0.89 8.81
N ALA A 231 12.11 0.61 10.08
CA ALA A 231 11.01 -0.26 10.46
C ALA A 231 9.66 0.45 10.20
N LEU A 232 8.66 -0.31 9.76
CA LEU A 232 7.29 0.21 9.63
C LEU A 232 6.69 0.58 11.01
N PRO A 233 5.69 1.48 11.06
CA PRO A 233 5.07 1.90 12.30
C PRO A 233 4.39 0.73 13.02
N GLN A 234 4.35 0.77 14.35
CA GLN A 234 3.74 -0.30 15.16
C GLN A 234 2.29 -0.60 14.77
N ARG A 235 1.52 0.43 14.34
CA ARG A 235 0.14 0.26 13.86
C ARG A 235 0.03 -0.64 12.64
N PHE A 236 1.09 -0.79 11.85
CA PHE A 236 1.13 -1.74 10.75
C PHE A 236 0.88 -3.18 11.20
N LEU A 237 1.24 -3.54 12.44
CA LEU A 237 1.02 -4.88 13.01
C LEU A 237 -0.46 -5.28 13.13
N LEU A 238 -1.40 -4.32 13.04
CA LEU A 238 -2.84 -4.63 13.00
C LEU A 238 -3.21 -5.56 11.84
N HIS A 239 -2.36 -5.64 10.80
CA HIS A 239 -2.61 -6.53 9.65
C HIS A 239 -2.76 -8.01 10.06
N VAL A 240 -2.11 -8.42 11.16
CA VAL A 240 -2.18 -9.78 11.69
C VAL A 240 -3.61 -10.16 12.09
N VAL A 241 -4.44 -9.19 12.49
CA VAL A 241 -5.84 -9.41 12.88
C VAL A 241 -6.79 -9.03 11.73
N ASP A 242 -6.51 -7.94 11.04
CA ASP A 242 -7.44 -7.39 10.04
C ASP A 242 -7.55 -8.29 8.80
N PHE A 243 -6.43 -8.79 8.27
CA PHE A 243 -6.44 -9.56 7.02
C PHE A 243 -7.11 -10.94 7.13
N PRO A 244 -6.90 -11.72 8.22
CA PRO A 244 -7.63 -12.98 8.40
C PRO A 244 -9.14 -12.80 8.59
N THR A 245 -9.58 -11.66 9.16
CA THR A 245 -10.98 -11.39 9.47
C THR A 245 -11.74 -10.67 8.34
N ALA A 246 -11.01 -10.08 7.39
CA ALA A 246 -11.57 -9.46 6.20
C ALA A 246 -12.50 -10.40 5.42
N ASP A 247 -13.52 -9.83 4.82
CA ASP A 247 -14.45 -10.51 3.91
C ASP A 247 -14.47 -9.92 2.49
N LEU A 248 -13.78 -8.79 2.28
CA LEU A 248 -13.49 -8.19 0.98
C LEU A 248 -12.16 -7.42 1.08
N LEU A 249 -11.32 -7.52 0.05
CA LEU A 249 -10.13 -6.69 -0.10
C LEU A 249 -10.27 -5.78 -1.32
N LEU A 250 -10.17 -4.48 -1.13
CA LEU A 250 -10.04 -3.50 -2.21
C LEU A 250 -8.59 -3.03 -2.30
N ILE A 251 -8.02 -3.01 -3.50
CA ILE A 251 -6.65 -2.57 -3.76
C ILE A 251 -6.70 -1.50 -4.85
N LEU A 252 -6.36 -0.27 -4.52
CA LEU A 252 -6.57 0.89 -5.39
C LEU A 252 -5.26 1.65 -5.62
N GLY A 253 -4.92 1.93 -6.88
CA GLY A 253 -3.87 2.90 -7.21
C GLY A 253 -2.48 2.56 -6.68
N THR A 254 -2.08 1.28 -6.70
CA THR A 254 -0.74 0.85 -6.26
C THR A 254 -0.13 -0.18 -7.21
N SER A 255 1.18 -0.05 -7.44
CA SER A 255 1.96 -1.01 -8.23
C SER A 255 2.33 -2.27 -7.44
N LEU A 256 2.07 -2.33 -6.14
CA LEU A 256 2.42 -3.45 -5.26
C LEU A 256 3.89 -3.90 -5.41
N GLN A 257 4.82 -2.95 -5.55
CA GLN A 257 6.26 -3.23 -5.70
C GLN A 257 7.06 -3.11 -4.40
N VAL A 258 6.49 -2.50 -3.35
CA VAL A 258 7.20 -2.21 -2.10
C VAL A 258 6.72 -3.15 -1.00
N GLU A 259 7.66 -3.93 -0.46
CA GLU A 259 7.42 -4.81 0.68
C GLU A 259 7.64 -4.09 2.02
N PRO A 260 6.99 -4.56 3.12
CA PRO A 260 6.08 -5.71 3.24
C PRO A 260 4.62 -5.43 2.80
N PHE A 261 4.34 -4.24 2.25
CA PHE A 261 2.97 -3.83 1.91
C PHE A 261 2.39 -4.66 0.75
N ALA A 262 3.19 -4.97 -0.27
CA ALA A 262 2.75 -5.76 -1.43
C ALA A 262 2.25 -7.16 -1.02
N SER A 263 2.97 -7.84 -0.12
CA SER A 263 2.61 -9.16 0.41
C SER A 263 1.28 -9.18 1.15
N LEU A 264 0.79 -8.05 1.69
CA LEU A 264 -0.52 -7.99 2.33
C LEU A 264 -1.67 -8.33 1.38
N SER A 265 -1.49 -8.09 0.08
CA SER A 265 -2.50 -8.46 -0.94
C SER A 265 -2.79 -9.97 -0.96
N GLU A 266 -1.89 -10.79 -0.42
CA GLU A 266 -2.03 -12.25 -0.33
C GLU A 266 -2.48 -12.74 1.05
N ALA A 267 -2.44 -11.88 2.07
CA ALA A 267 -2.68 -12.24 3.47
C ALA A 267 -4.16 -12.49 3.80
N VAL A 268 -5.10 -12.10 2.92
CA VAL A 268 -6.51 -12.47 3.05
C VAL A 268 -6.72 -13.95 2.70
N ARG A 269 -7.71 -14.58 3.36
CA ARG A 269 -8.11 -15.98 3.10
C ARG A 269 -8.39 -16.21 1.61
N SER A 270 -8.11 -17.42 1.11
CA SER A 270 -8.30 -17.77 -0.30
C SER A 270 -9.76 -17.65 -0.79
N SER A 271 -10.73 -17.67 0.13
CA SER A 271 -12.16 -17.49 -0.16
C SER A 271 -12.60 -16.04 -0.29
N VAL A 272 -11.76 -15.08 0.10
CA VAL A 272 -12.07 -13.64 0.11
C VAL A 272 -11.88 -13.08 -1.30
N PRO A 273 -12.90 -12.38 -1.87
CA PRO A 273 -12.72 -11.64 -3.11
C PRO A 273 -11.69 -10.52 -2.96
N ARG A 274 -10.88 -10.32 -4.01
CA ARG A 274 -9.95 -9.19 -4.10
C ARG A 274 -10.33 -8.37 -5.32
N VAL A 275 -10.60 -7.09 -5.14
CA VAL A 275 -10.84 -6.16 -6.26
C VAL A 275 -9.64 -5.26 -6.40
N PHE A 276 -9.03 -5.28 -7.58
CA PHE A 276 -7.88 -4.47 -7.92
C PHE A 276 -8.29 -3.46 -8.98
N MET A 277 -8.17 -2.17 -8.63
CA MET A 277 -8.44 -1.06 -9.53
C MET A 277 -7.15 -0.24 -9.70
N ASN A 278 -6.63 -0.23 -10.93
CA ASN A 278 -5.38 0.46 -11.24
C ASN A 278 -5.27 0.66 -12.75
N GLN A 279 -4.38 1.54 -13.21
CA GLN A 279 -4.12 1.70 -14.64
C GLN A 279 -3.59 0.40 -15.27
N GLU A 280 -2.65 -0.25 -14.60
CA GLU A 280 -2.01 -1.49 -15.08
C GLU A 280 -2.10 -2.60 -14.04
N ALA A 281 -2.14 -3.86 -14.49
CA ALA A 281 -2.08 -5.01 -13.60
C ALA A 281 -0.75 -5.05 -12.85
N ALA A 282 -0.78 -5.39 -11.55
CA ALA A 282 0.41 -5.35 -10.72
C ALA A 282 0.45 -6.43 -9.63
N GLY A 283 1.65 -6.66 -9.07
CA GLY A 283 1.89 -7.63 -8.00
C GLY A 283 1.42 -9.05 -8.33
N SER A 284 1.00 -9.79 -7.30
CA SER A 284 0.51 -11.15 -7.47
C SER A 284 -0.79 -11.25 -8.27
N LEU A 285 -1.55 -10.16 -8.43
CA LEU A 285 -2.78 -10.15 -9.22
C LEU A 285 -2.53 -10.22 -10.72
N ALA A 286 -1.36 -9.75 -11.19
CA ALA A 286 -0.96 -9.88 -12.60
C ALA A 286 -0.54 -11.31 -12.98
N TRP A 287 0.17 -12.00 -12.08
CA TRP A 287 0.83 -13.28 -12.39
C TRP A 287 0.18 -14.51 -11.74
N HIS A 288 -0.51 -14.33 -10.61
CA HIS A 288 -1.09 -15.38 -9.77
C HIS A 288 -2.52 -15.02 -9.34
N SER A 289 -3.36 -14.71 -10.33
CA SER A 289 -4.77 -14.36 -10.08
C SER A 289 -5.55 -15.52 -9.46
N ARG A 290 -6.25 -15.25 -8.35
CA ARG A 290 -7.19 -16.18 -7.69
C ARG A 290 -8.52 -16.16 -8.43
N ARG A 291 -9.32 -17.21 -8.26
CA ARG A 291 -10.65 -17.33 -8.88
C ARG A 291 -11.60 -16.17 -8.57
N LYS A 292 -11.49 -15.57 -7.38
CA LYS A 292 -12.35 -14.46 -6.92
C LYS A 292 -11.70 -13.08 -7.05
N ASP A 293 -10.63 -12.98 -7.85
CA ASP A 293 -10.05 -11.69 -8.15
C ASP A 293 -10.84 -10.99 -9.25
N VAL A 294 -11.07 -9.69 -9.07
CA VAL A 294 -11.68 -8.80 -10.06
C VAL A 294 -10.64 -7.74 -10.40
N LEU A 295 -10.21 -7.68 -11.66
CA LEU A 295 -9.28 -6.66 -12.15
C LEU A 295 -10.06 -5.64 -12.97
N GLN A 296 -10.17 -4.43 -12.44
CA GLN A 296 -10.75 -3.28 -13.13
C GLN A 296 -9.62 -2.35 -13.55
N LEU A 297 -9.12 -2.55 -14.78
CA LEU A 297 -8.02 -1.76 -15.32
C LEU A 297 -8.53 -0.47 -15.99
N GLY A 298 -7.72 0.58 -15.93
CA GLY A 298 -7.99 1.90 -16.52
C GLY A 298 -7.95 3.02 -15.49
N GLU A 299 -8.56 4.16 -15.84
CA GLU A 299 -8.60 5.32 -14.96
C GLU A 299 -9.31 4.99 -13.64
N LEU A 300 -8.68 5.41 -12.54
CA LEU A 300 -9.10 4.98 -11.20
C LEU A 300 -10.40 5.65 -10.77
N VAL A 301 -10.59 6.92 -11.13
CA VAL A 301 -11.84 7.65 -10.90
C VAL A 301 -13.01 6.93 -11.57
N ASP A 302 -12.90 6.63 -12.87
CA ASP A 302 -13.94 5.90 -13.62
C ASP A 302 -14.24 4.53 -13.02
N SER A 303 -13.21 3.85 -12.51
CA SER A 303 -13.34 2.52 -11.90
C SER A 303 -14.10 2.56 -10.58
N VAL A 304 -13.82 3.58 -9.76
CA VAL A 304 -14.55 3.85 -8.52
C VAL A 304 -15.97 4.30 -8.83
N ASP A 305 -16.18 5.20 -9.79
CA ASP A 305 -17.50 5.68 -10.20
C ASP A 305 -18.38 4.54 -10.72
N ARG A 306 -17.81 3.60 -11.48
CA ARG A 306 -18.51 2.37 -11.87
C ARG A 306 -18.98 1.58 -10.65
N LEU A 307 -18.10 1.29 -9.68
CA LEU A 307 -18.50 0.56 -8.48
C LEU A 307 -19.56 1.33 -7.67
N VAL A 308 -19.40 2.64 -7.52
CA VAL A 308 -20.35 3.52 -6.83
C VAL A 308 -21.73 3.49 -7.50
N ALA A 309 -21.77 3.51 -8.84
CA ALA A 309 -23.01 3.39 -9.59
C ALA A 309 -23.68 2.02 -9.38
N LEU A 310 -22.92 0.93 -9.37
CA LEU A 310 -23.44 -0.42 -9.10
C LEU A 310 -23.96 -0.58 -7.66
N LEU A 311 -23.38 0.17 -6.72
CA LEU A 311 -23.83 0.23 -5.33
C LEU A 311 -25.05 1.18 -5.14
N GLY A 312 -25.42 1.95 -6.16
CA GLY A 312 -26.46 2.98 -6.04
C GLY A 312 -26.07 4.14 -5.13
N TRP A 313 -24.77 4.42 -4.97
CA TRP A 313 -24.24 5.44 -4.05
C TRP A 313 -23.86 6.76 -4.75
N THR A 314 -24.16 6.89 -6.04
CA THR A 314 -23.72 8.03 -6.87
C THR A 314 -24.12 9.38 -6.28
N GLU A 315 -25.39 9.57 -5.91
CA GLU A 315 -25.86 10.84 -5.38
C GLU A 315 -25.32 11.10 -3.97
N GLU A 316 -25.25 10.08 -3.11
CA GLU A 316 -24.65 10.20 -1.78
C GLU A 316 -23.18 10.63 -1.84
N LEU A 317 -22.42 10.08 -2.79
CA LEU A 317 -21.01 10.44 -2.98
C LEU A 317 -20.88 11.87 -3.51
N LYS A 318 -21.71 12.28 -4.48
CA LYS A 318 -21.72 13.67 -4.98
C LYS A 318 -22.04 14.66 -3.87
N ASP A 319 -23.06 14.38 -3.06
CA ASP A 319 -23.45 15.22 -1.93
C ASP A 319 -22.32 15.33 -0.90
N LEU A 320 -21.64 14.22 -0.58
CA LEU A 320 -20.49 14.21 0.31
C LEU A 320 -19.35 15.07 -0.27
N VAL A 321 -18.97 14.86 -1.52
CA VAL A 321 -17.91 15.64 -2.18
C VAL A 321 -18.26 17.12 -2.19
N GLN A 322 -19.50 17.49 -2.55
CA GLN A 322 -19.94 18.89 -2.59
C GLN A 322 -19.94 19.52 -1.20
N ARG A 323 -20.39 18.81 -0.17
CA ARG A 323 -20.39 19.30 1.21
C ARG A 323 -18.97 19.58 1.70
N GLU A 324 -18.07 18.62 1.53
CA GLU A 324 -16.70 18.74 2.04
C GLU A 324 -15.90 19.78 1.24
N THR A 325 -15.98 19.77 -0.08
CA THR A 325 -15.28 20.78 -0.92
C THR A 325 -15.89 22.18 -0.81
N GLY A 326 -17.21 22.28 -0.64
CA GLY A 326 -17.93 23.54 -0.45
C GLY A 326 -17.62 24.21 0.90
N GLN A 327 -17.60 23.45 2.00
CA GLN A 327 -17.23 23.94 3.34
C GLN A 327 -15.80 24.50 3.37
N LEU A 328 -14.88 23.86 2.64
CA LEU A 328 -13.49 24.27 2.55
C LEU A 328 -13.31 25.60 1.80
N SER A 329 -14.14 25.90 0.78
CA SER A 329 -14.12 27.21 0.11
C SER A 329 -14.65 28.37 0.96
N GLY A 330 -15.39 28.07 2.03
CA GLY A 330 -15.95 29.06 2.96
C GLY A 330 -15.02 29.43 4.12
N GLN A 331 -13.97 28.65 4.37
CA GLN A 331 -12.98 28.90 5.44
C GLN A 331 -11.77 29.75 4.97
N ASP A 332 -11.63 29.97 3.66
CA ASP A 332 -10.60 30.83 3.06
C ASP A 332 -11.11 32.29 2.83
N ARG A 333 -12.13 32.73 3.56
CA ARG A 333 -12.67 34.12 3.54
C ARG A 333 -12.60 34.79 4.91
#